data_AF-A0A2X2V9Z5-F1
#
_entry.id   AF-A0A2X2V9Z5-F1
#
_cell.length_a   1.000
_cell.length_b   1.000
_cell.length_c   1.000
_cell.angle_alpha   90.00
_cell.angle_beta   90.00
_cell.angle_gamma   90.00
#
_symmetry.space_group_name_H-M   'P 1'
#
loop_
_entity.id
_entity.type
_entity.pdbx_description
1 polymer ?
#
loop_
_entity_poly.entity_id
_entity_poly.type
_entity_poly.pdbx_seq_one_letter_code
_entity_poly.pdbx_strand_id
1 'polypeptide(L)'
;MQNFKNSKRLRNVTWAAQLDAAFRQGQHTGIQLILSGEESQRGQRLQAYFGYLNTARQQTIEELKQTKAEAAQQKTELESKQSEQQTLLYDQQAQQAKLESARNERKKTLAGLESSIQQDQQKLSEMRQNQARLQSQIARAEAAAKARAEREAREAEQVRNKQQEASNKGTTYKPTESERSLMSRTGGLGVTARAGILAGSRFVTASLWRTAAR
;
A
#
# COMPACT_ATOMS: atom_id res chain seq x y z
N MET A 1 29.87 -32.72 -3.59
CA MET A 1 30.62 -32.49 -4.86
C MET A 1 32.13 -32.79 -4.77
N GLN A 2 32.85 -32.38 -3.72
CA GLN A 2 34.31 -32.64 -3.61
C GLN A 2 34.66 -34.14 -3.58
N ASN A 3 33.94 -34.95 -2.82
CA ASN A 3 34.17 -36.40 -2.74
C ASN A 3 34.02 -37.09 -4.11
N PHE A 4 33.02 -36.70 -4.90
CA PHE A 4 32.81 -37.22 -6.26
C PHE A 4 33.96 -36.86 -7.20
N LYS A 5 34.42 -35.59 -7.17
CA LYS A 5 35.60 -35.15 -7.95
C LYS A 5 36.86 -35.93 -7.58
N ASN A 6 37.08 -36.16 -6.29
CA ASN A 6 38.25 -36.90 -5.78
C ASN A 6 38.21 -38.37 -6.19
N SER A 7 37.09 -39.09 -6.00
CA SER A 7 36.95 -40.47 -6.46
C SER A 7 37.06 -40.62 -7.97
N LYS A 8 36.60 -39.63 -8.75
CA LYS A 8 36.74 -39.64 -10.22
C LYS A 8 38.21 -39.46 -10.63
N ARG A 9 38.92 -38.55 -9.97
CA ARG A 9 40.36 -38.33 -10.20
C ARG A 9 41.18 -39.57 -9.87
N LEU A 10 40.94 -40.19 -8.70
CA LEU A 10 41.62 -41.41 -8.27
C LEU A 10 41.42 -42.55 -9.28
N ARG A 11 40.17 -42.81 -9.69
CA ARG A 11 39.84 -43.84 -10.69
C ARG A 11 40.53 -43.60 -12.04
N ASN A 12 40.56 -42.36 -12.53
CA ASN A 12 41.23 -42.02 -13.78
C ASN A 12 42.76 -42.22 -13.69
N VAL A 13 43.38 -41.90 -12.55
CA VAL A 13 44.83 -42.08 -12.35
C VAL A 13 45.19 -43.56 -12.27
N THR A 14 44.45 -44.37 -11.49
CA THR A 14 44.66 -45.82 -11.43
C THR A 14 44.48 -46.48 -12.79
N TRP A 15 43.50 -46.00 -13.57
CA TRP A 15 43.27 -46.50 -14.93
C TRP A 15 44.42 -46.15 -15.87
N ALA A 16 44.85 -44.89 -15.88
CA ALA A 16 45.94 -44.44 -16.73
C ALA A 16 47.22 -45.24 -16.46
N ALA A 17 47.50 -45.56 -15.20
CA ALA A 17 48.60 -46.43 -14.82
C ALA A 17 48.44 -47.88 -15.33
N GLN A 18 47.23 -48.45 -15.29
CA GLN A 18 46.95 -49.79 -15.84
C GLN A 18 47.09 -49.84 -17.36
N LEU A 19 46.66 -48.79 -18.08
CA LEU A 19 46.87 -48.69 -19.53
C LEU A 19 48.35 -48.48 -19.89
N ASP A 20 49.07 -47.61 -19.17
CA ASP A 20 50.49 -47.37 -19.40
C ASP A 20 51.31 -48.64 -19.14
N ALA A 21 51.01 -49.37 -18.06
CA ALA A 21 51.64 -50.67 -17.78
C ALA A 21 51.36 -51.69 -18.89
N ALA A 22 50.12 -51.79 -19.36
CA ALA A 22 49.75 -52.69 -20.46
C ALA A 22 50.41 -52.29 -21.79
N PHE A 23 50.56 -50.99 -22.06
CA PHE A 23 51.21 -50.47 -23.26
C PHE A 23 52.73 -50.74 -23.24
N ARG A 24 53.39 -50.50 -22.11
CA ARG A 24 54.82 -50.78 -21.90
C ARG A 24 55.15 -52.28 -21.95
N GLN A 25 54.23 -53.13 -21.53
CA GLN A 25 54.36 -54.59 -21.65
C GLN A 25 54.23 -55.07 -23.12
N GLY A 26 53.82 -54.18 -24.04
CA GLY A 26 53.69 -54.41 -25.47
C GLY A 26 52.45 -55.23 -25.83
N GLN A 27 51.72 -54.84 -26.88
CA GLN A 27 50.53 -55.58 -27.36
C GLN A 27 50.83 -57.03 -27.78
N HIS A 28 52.10 -57.38 -27.90
CA HIS A 28 52.55 -58.65 -28.47
C HIS A 28 52.91 -59.71 -27.43
N THR A 29 53.12 -59.41 -26.14
CA THR A 29 53.48 -60.47 -25.18
C THR A 29 52.32 -61.42 -24.90
N GLY A 30 51.10 -60.88 -24.75
CA GLY A 30 49.89 -61.70 -24.62
C GLY A 30 49.56 -62.47 -25.90
N ILE A 31 49.72 -61.84 -27.08
CA ILE A 31 49.44 -62.47 -28.37
C ILE A 31 50.51 -63.52 -28.73
N GLN A 32 51.79 -63.25 -28.51
CA GLN A 32 52.89 -64.21 -28.74
C GLN A 32 52.73 -65.46 -27.88
N LEU A 33 52.27 -65.33 -26.64
CA LEU A 33 52.05 -66.49 -25.76
C LEU A 33 50.80 -67.29 -26.14
N ILE A 34 49.78 -66.64 -26.71
CA ILE A 34 48.62 -67.30 -27.29
C ILE A 34 49.00 -68.01 -28.61
N LEU A 35 49.89 -67.40 -29.40
CA LEU A 35 50.34 -67.90 -30.70
C LEU A 35 51.51 -68.90 -30.62
N SER A 36 52.22 -68.99 -29.49
CA SER A 36 53.37 -69.91 -29.33
C SER A 36 52.97 -71.38 -29.22
N GLY A 37 51.66 -71.70 -29.22
CA GLY A 37 51.17 -73.06 -29.46
C GLY A 37 51.57 -74.11 -28.42
N GLU A 38 52.05 -73.71 -27.24
CA GLU A 38 52.44 -74.65 -26.19
C GLU A 38 51.17 -75.19 -25.52
N GLU A 39 50.70 -76.38 -25.97
CA GLU A 39 49.55 -77.13 -25.43
C GLU A 39 49.82 -77.67 -24.01
N SER A 40 50.15 -76.76 -23.10
CA SER A 40 50.35 -76.98 -21.68
C SER A 40 49.11 -76.54 -20.92
N GLN A 41 48.74 -77.26 -19.85
CA GLN A 41 47.67 -76.84 -18.93
C GLN A 41 47.88 -75.39 -18.40
N ARG A 42 49.13 -74.91 -18.37
CA ARG A 42 49.46 -73.52 -18.00
C ARG A 42 49.01 -72.51 -19.05
N GLY A 43 49.17 -72.80 -20.34
CA GLY A 43 48.77 -71.94 -21.45
C GLY A 43 47.25 -71.73 -21.49
N GLN A 44 46.49 -72.81 -21.32
CA GLN A 44 45.01 -72.76 -21.22
C GLN A 44 44.53 -71.90 -20.04
N ARG A 45 45.17 -72.01 -18.87
CA ARG A 45 44.85 -71.15 -17.71
C ARG A 45 45.18 -69.69 -17.98
N LEU A 46 46.31 -69.41 -18.65
CA LEU A 46 46.69 -68.04 -18.97
C LEU A 46 45.73 -67.40 -19.98
N GLN A 47 45.28 -68.14 -20.99
CA GLN A 47 44.23 -67.71 -21.91
C GLN A 47 42.94 -67.33 -21.16
N ALA A 48 42.49 -68.17 -20.21
CA ALA A 48 41.33 -67.87 -19.39
C ALA A 48 41.51 -66.58 -18.56
N TYR A 49 42.69 -66.38 -17.94
CA TYR A 49 43.00 -65.16 -17.19
C TYR A 49 43.01 -63.91 -18.05
N PHE A 50 43.55 -63.97 -19.27
CA PHE A 50 43.48 -62.86 -20.21
C PHE A 50 42.03 -62.56 -20.63
N GLY A 51 41.20 -63.60 -20.78
CA GLY A 51 39.75 -63.45 -20.96
C GLY A 51 39.12 -62.63 -19.84
N TYR A 52 39.30 -63.05 -18.57
CA TYR A 52 38.78 -62.31 -17.41
C TYR A 52 39.32 -60.88 -17.31
N LEU A 53 40.61 -60.67 -17.58
CA LEU A 53 41.23 -59.35 -17.56
C LEU A 53 40.61 -58.42 -18.61
N ASN A 54 40.36 -58.91 -19.83
CA ASN A 54 39.73 -58.13 -20.89
C ASN A 54 38.27 -57.83 -20.57
N THR A 55 37.51 -58.79 -20.03
CA THR A 55 36.14 -58.55 -19.56
C THR A 55 36.10 -57.48 -18.47
N ALA A 56 37.00 -57.55 -17.47
CA ALA A 56 37.08 -56.55 -16.42
C ALA A 56 37.45 -55.16 -16.97
N ARG A 57 38.38 -55.08 -17.94
CA ARG A 57 38.68 -53.82 -18.66
C ARG A 57 37.45 -53.28 -19.38
N GLN A 58 36.72 -54.12 -20.12
CA GLN A 58 35.52 -53.71 -20.84
C GLN A 58 34.47 -53.13 -19.89
N GLN A 59 34.18 -53.83 -18.78
CA GLN A 59 33.24 -53.39 -17.75
C GLN A 59 33.64 -52.03 -17.17
N THR A 60 34.92 -51.89 -16.81
CA THR A 60 35.38 -50.66 -16.16
C THR A 60 35.41 -49.48 -17.17
N ILE A 61 35.63 -49.70 -18.48
CA ILE A 61 35.49 -48.66 -19.52
C ILE A 61 34.04 -48.18 -19.57
N GLU A 62 33.10 -49.12 -19.54
CA GLU A 62 31.68 -48.81 -19.65
C GLU A 62 31.18 -48.04 -18.42
N GLU A 63 31.58 -48.45 -17.22
CA GLU A 63 31.32 -47.71 -15.97
C GLU A 63 31.89 -46.28 -16.02
N LEU A 64 33.10 -46.10 -16.58
CA LEU A 64 33.71 -44.77 -16.72
C LEU A 64 32.96 -43.90 -17.73
N LYS A 65 32.50 -44.46 -18.85
CA LYS A 65 31.67 -43.74 -19.81
C LYS A 65 30.36 -43.28 -19.16
N GLN A 66 29.68 -44.18 -18.46
CA GLN A 66 28.43 -43.87 -17.76
C GLN A 66 28.66 -42.78 -16.70
N THR A 67 29.69 -42.91 -15.85
CA THR A 67 30.04 -41.90 -14.84
C THR A 67 30.44 -40.55 -15.47
N LYS A 68 31.01 -40.55 -16.69
CA LYS A 68 31.30 -39.32 -17.43
C LYS A 68 30.02 -38.65 -17.94
N ALA A 69 29.09 -39.43 -18.50
CA ALA A 69 27.81 -38.93 -18.97
C ALA A 69 26.97 -38.33 -17.83
N GLU A 70 26.79 -39.06 -16.73
CA GLU A 70 26.03 -38.60 -15.56
C GLU A 70 26.61 -37.31 -14.96
N ALA A 71 27.95 -37.22 -14.87
CA ALA A 71 28.60 -36.01 -14.36
C ALA A 71 28.45 -34.80 -15.29
N ALA A 72 28.38 -35.03 -16.61
CA ALA A 72 28.15 -33.95 -17.57
C ALA A 72 26.71 -33.42 -17.40
N GLN A 73 25.73 -34.31 -17.27
CA GLN A 73 24.33 -33.96 -17.00
C GLN A 73 24.18 -33.18 -15.68
N GLN A 74 24.77 -33.67 -14.59
CA GLN A 74 24.74 -32.97 -13.30
C GLN A 74 25.41 -31.59 -13.37
N LYS A 75 26.46 -31.43 -14.18
CA LYS A 75 27.11 -30.13 -14.37
C LYS A 75 26.17 -29.15 -15.08
N THR A 76 25.51 -29.59 -16.15
CA THR A 76 24.56 -28.74 -16.89
C THR A 76 23.36 -28.36 -16.05
N GLU A 77 22.83 -29.29 -15.24
CA GLU A 77 21.74 -29.00 -14.30
C GLU A 77 22.17 -28.01 -13.22
N LEU A 78 23.37 -28.17 -12.67
CA LEU A 78 23.90 -27.25 -11.66
C LEU A 78 24.07 -25.83 -12.23
N GLU A 79 24.62 -25.69 -13.43
CA GLU A 79 24.78 -24.39 -14.10
C GLU A 79 23.42 -23.73 -14.36
N SER A 80 22.42 -24.51 -14.80
CA SER A 80 21.05 -24.03 -14.97
C SER A 80 20.45 -23.55 -13.64
N LYS A 81 20.61 -24.33 -12.55
CA LYS A 81 20.11 -23.98 -11.22
C LYS A 81 20.81 -22.74 -10.64
N GLN A 82 22.10 -22.57 -10.90
CA GLN A 82 22.85 -21.37 -10.50
C GLN A 82 22.35 -20.12 -11.22
N SER A 83 22.06 -20.23 -12.52
CA SER A 83 21.46 -19.13 -13.29
C SER A 83 20.07 -18.77 -12.75
N GLU A 84 19.21 -19.76 -12.55
CA GLU A 84 17.86 -19.57 -11.97
C GLU A 84 17.93 -18.89 -10.58
N GLN A 85 18.88 -19.30 -9.74
CA GLN A 85 19.10 -18.70 -8.43
C GLN A 85 19.54 -17.23 -8.54
N GLN A 86 20.43 -16.89 -9.48
CA GLN A 86 20.85 -15.51 -9.70
C GLN A 86 19.69 -14.62 -10.15
N THR A 87 18.86 -15.11 -11.07
CA THR A 87 17.64 -14.39 -11.50
C THR A 87 16.70 -14.16 -10.33
N LEU A 88 16.44 -15.19 -9.51
CA LEU A 88 15.56 -15.07 -8.35
C LEU A 88 16.08 -14.05 -7.32
N LEU A 89 17.40 -14.01 -7.10
CA LEU A 89 18.01 -13.03 -6.21
C LEU A 89 17.86 -11.60 -6.74
N TYR A 90 18.04 -11.40 -8.05
CA TYR A 90 17.83 -10.11 -8.68
C TYR A 90 16.38 -9.64 -8.55
N ASP A 91 15.42 -10.54 -8.81
CA ASP A 91 14.00 -10.26 -8.67
C ASP A 91 13.63 -9.93 -7.22
N GLN A 92 14.17 -10.66 -6.25
CA GLN A 92 13.97 -10.40 -4.84
C GLN A 92 14.48 -9.00 -4.45
N GLN A 93 15.67 -8.62 -4.91
CA GLN A 93 16.23 -7.29 -4.65
C GLN A 93 15.38 -6.18 -5.28
N ALA A 94 14.91 -6.37 -6.52
CA ALA A 94 14.03 -5.42 -7.19
C ALA A 94 12.69 -5.27 -6.46
N GLN A 95 12.09 -6.37 -6.01
CA GLN A 95 10.85 -6.35 -5.22
C GLN A 95 11.04 -5.66 -3.87
N GLN A 96 12.18 -5.89 -3.20
CA GLN A 96 12.51 -5.24 -1.94
C GLN A 96 12.63 -3.71 -2.11
N ALA A 97 13.34 -3.25 -3.14
CA ALA A 97 13.46 -1.83 -3.43
C ALA A 97 12.10 -1.18 -3.75
N LYS A 98 11.25 -1.88 -4.53
CA LYS A 98 9.89 -1.43 -4.82
C LYS A 98 9.03 -1.32 -3.56
N LEU A 99 9.11 -2.30 -2.67
CA LEU A 99 8.39 -2.29 -1.40
C LEU A 99 8.85 -1.13 -0.50
N GLU A 100 10.14 -0.86 -0.44
CA GLU A 100 10.69 0.23 0.36
C GLU A 100 10.27 1.60 -0.18
N SER A 101 10.29 1.80 -1.51
CA SER A 101 9.76 3.01 -2.14
C SER A 101 8.28 3.21 -1.80
N ALA A 102 7.45 2.18 -1.96
CA ALA A 102 6.02 2.24 -1.66
C ALA A 102 5.76 2.54 -0.17
N ARG A 103 6.57 2.00 0.76
CA ARG A 103 6.49 2.32 2.19
C ARG A 103 6.82 3.79 2.47
N ASN A 104 7.84 4.34 1.80
CA ASN A 104 8.23 5.74 1.95
C ASN A 104 7.16 6.69 1.40
N GLU A 105 6.59 6.37 0.23
CA GLU A 105 5.45 7.11 -0.34
C GLU A 105 4.23 7.07 0.58
N ARG A 106 3.91 5.89 1.12
CA ARG A 106 2.82 5.72 2.11
C ARG A 106 3.05 6.56 3.36
N LYS A 107 4.30 6.63 3.86
CA LYS A 107 4.63 7.45 5.02
C LYS A 107 4.41 8.94 4.75
N LYS A 108 4.81 9.42 3.56
CA LYS A 108 4.60 10.82 3.15
C LYS A 108 3.12 11.17 3.01
N THR A 109 2.33 10.28 2.40
CA THR A 109 0.87 10.48 2.28
C THR A 109 0.18 10.48 3.63
N LEU A 110 0.56 9.58 4.55
CA LEU A 110 0.04 9.60 5.92
C LEU A 110 0.37 10.90 6.65
N ALA A 111 1.61 11.40 6.53
CA ALA A 111 1.98 12.69 7.13
C ALA A 111 1.20 13.87 6.53
N GLY A 112 0.97 13.86 5.22
CA GLY A 112 0.13 14.87 4.55
C GLY A 112 -1.33 14.83 5.01
N LEU A 113 -1.91 13.64 5.14
CA LEU A 113 -3.26 13.44 5.65
C LEU A 113 -3.39 13.92 7.10
N GLU A 114 -2.45 13.56 7.96
CA GLU A 114 -2.43 13.99 9.37
C GLU A 114 -2.40 15.52 9.47
N SER A 115 -1.54 16.18 8.69
CA SER A 115 -1.49 17.65 8.65
C SER A 115 -2.82 18.26 8.17
N SER A 116 -3.46 17.69 7.14
CA SER A 116 -4.75 18.17 6.63
C SER A 116 -5.84 18.03 7.69
N ILE A 117 -5.90 16.88 8.36
CA ILE A 117 -6.89 16.61 9.41
C ILE A 117 -6.72 17.60 10.58
N GLN A 118 -5.48 17.88 10.99
CA GLN A 118 -5.22 18.86 12.05
C GLN A 118 -5.67 20.27 11.66
N GLN A 119 -5.38 20.70 10.43
CA GLN A 119 -5.84 22.00 9.91
C GLN A 119 -7.37 22.08 9.85
N ASP A 120 -8.02 21.03 9.37
CA ASP A 120 -9.48 20.95 9.29
C ASP A 120 -10.12 20.98 10.68
N GLN A 121 -9.51 20.33 11.67
CA GLN A 121 -9.97 20.36 13.05
C GLN A 121 -9.86 21.77 13.67
N GLN A 122 -8.77 22.49 13.38
CA GLN A 122 -8.62 23.90 13.78
C GLN A 122 -9.69 24.76 13.13
N LYS A 123 -9.87 24.65 11.81
CA LYS A 123 -10.89 25.38 11.05
C LYS A 123 -12.31 25.09 11.56
N LEU A 124 -12.61 23.83 11.89
CA LEU A 124 -13.89 23.45 12.48
C LEU A 124 -14.11 24.12 13.84
N SER A 125 -13.06 24.22 14.67
CA SER A 125 -13.13 24.90 15.96
C SER A 125 -13.41 26.40 15.80
N GLU A 126 -12.76 27.05 14.83
CA GLU A 126 -13.00 28.47 14.50
C GLU A 126 -14.44 28.70 14.01
N MET A 127 -14.93 27.84 13.10
CA MET A 127 -16.31 27.94 12.61
C MET A 127 -17.34 27.78 13.73
N ARG A 128 -17.11 26.86 14.68
CA ARG A 128 -17.98 26.70 15.86
C ARG A 128 -17.98 27.96 16.74
N GLN A 129 -16.82 28.56 16.97
CA GLN A 129 -16.73 29.81 17.73
C GLN A 129 -17.43 30.96 17.00
N ASN A 130 -17.25 31.08 15.69
CA ASN A 130 -17.92 32.09 14.87
C ASN A 130 -19.44 31.91 14.88
N GLN A 131 -19.93 30.66 14.76
CA GLN A 131 -21.35 30.35 14.88
C GLN A 131 -21.90 30.79 16.25
N ALA A 132 -21.22 30.45 17.36
CA ALA A 132 -21.64 30.85 18.70
C ALA A 132 -21.68 32.38 18.86
N ARG A 133 -20.67 33.08 18.32
CA ARG A 133 -20.63 34.55 18.31
C ARG A 133 -21.82 35.13 17.54
N LEU A 134 -22.11 34.63 16.34
CA LEU A 134 -23.25 35.08 15.54
C LEU A 134 -24.59 34.84 16.24
N GLN A 135 -24.78 33.64 16.82
CA GLN A 135 -25.98 33.34 17.61
C GLN A 135 -26.15 34.31 18.78
N SER A 136 -25.07 34.63 19.51
CA SER A 136 -25.11 35.60 20.60
C SER A 136 -25.43 37.02 20.13
N GLN A 137 -24.93 37.42 18.96
CA GLN A 137 -25.21 38.73 18.36
C GLN A 137 -26.67 38.85 17.93
N ILE A 138 -27.23 37.80 17.32
CA ILE A 138 -28.64 37.72 16.95
C ILE A 138 -29.51 37.83 18.21
N ALA A 139 -29.24 37.05 19.25
CA ALA A 139 -30.00 37.10 20.50
C ALA A 139 -29.97 38.49 21.17
N ARG A 140 -28.80 39.17 21.16
CA ARG A 140 -28.68 40.55 21.67
C ARG A 140 -29.46 41.55 20.81
N ALA A 141 -29.40 41.42 19.48
CA ALA A 141 -30.14 42.28 18.57
C ALA A 141 -31.66 42.09 18.75
N GLU A 142 -32.13 40.86 18.88
CA GLU A 142 -33.53 40.53 19.16
C GLU A 142 -33.99 41.08 20.52
N ALA A 143 -33.19 40.92 21.58
CA ALA A 143 -33.49 41.46 22.90
C ALA A 143 -33.54 43.00 22.89
N ALA A 144 -32.58 43.65 22.20
CA ALA A 144 -32.57 45.10 22.04
C ALA A 144 -33.79 45.60 21.25
N ALA A 145 -34.18 44.89 20.18
CA ALA A 145 -35.37 45.22 19.40
C ALA A 145 -36.66 45.05 20.21
N LYS A 146 -36.78 43.95 20.99
CA LYS A 146 -37.89 43.74 21.92
C LYS A 146 -37.96 44.83 22.99
N ALA A 147 -36.84 45.17 23.61
CA ALA A 147 -36.77 46.23 24.62
C ALA A 147 -37.13 47.61 24.06
N ARG A 148 -36.75 47.91 22.80
CA ARG A 148 -37.19 49.15 22.12
C ARG A 148 -38.70 49.15 21.89
N ALA A 149 -39.23 48.06 21.34
CA ALA A 149 -40.67 47.93 21.12
C ALA A 149 -41.49 48.03 22.42
N GLU A 150 -41.01 47.43 23.52
CA GLU A 150 -41.67 47.53 24.83
C GLU A 150 -41.63 48.94 25.41
N ARG A 151 -40.52 49.69 25.25
CA ARG A 151 -40.44 51.10 25.67
C ARG A 151 -41.40 51.97 24.87
N GLU A 152 -41.40 51.82 23.54
CA GLU A 152 -42.32 52.55 22.66
C GLU A 152 -43.79 52.24 22.98
N ALA A 153 -44.11 50.97 23.32
CA ALA A 153 -45.45 50.59 23.76
C ALA A 153 -45.85 51.24 25.10
N ARG A 154 -44.97 51.22 26.10
CA ARG A 154 -45.22 51.87 27.40
C ARG A 154 -45.37 53.39 27.27
N GLU A 155 -44.54 54.03 26.46
CA GLU A 155 -44.65 55.47 26.17
C GLU A 155 -45.97 55.79 25.46
N ALA A 156 -46.39 54.96 24.50
CA ALA A 156 -47.68 55.10 23.82
C ALA A 156 -48.87 54.92 24.79
N GLU A 157 -48.81 53.96 25.71
CA GLU A 157 -49.82 53.78 26.76
C GLU A 157 -49.90 54.98 27.69
N GLN A 158 -48.78 55.54 28.12
CA GLN A 158 -48.76 56.75 28.94
C GLN A 158 -49.40 57.94 28.22
N VAL A 159 -49.11 58.12 26.93
CA VAL A 159 -49.74 59.18 26.11
C VAL A 159 -51.26 58.95 26.00
N ARG A 160 -51.71 57.70 25.78
CA ARG A 160 -53.14 57.35 25.76
C ARG A 160 -53.83 57.65 27.10
N ASN A 161 -53.20 57.32 28.22
CA ASN A 161 -53.75 57.59 29.55
C ASN A 161 -53.86 59.10 29.81
N LYS A 162 -52.84 59.89 29.45
CA LYS A 162 -52.88 61.37 29.53
C LYS A 162 -54.01 61.96 28.66
N GLN A 163 -54.25 61.40 27.48
CA GLN A 163 -55.36 61.81 26.60
C GLN A 163 -56.72 61.53 27.25
N GLN A 164 -56.90 60.33 27.83
CA GLN A 164 -58.13 59.95 28.53
C GLN A 164 -58.37 60.85 29.76
N GLU A 165 -57.34 61.14 30.55
CA GLU A 165 -57.46 62.07 31.68
C GLU A 165 -57.84 63.49 31.24
N ALA A 166 -57.23 64.00 30.17
CA ALA A 166 -57.55 65.32 29.63
C ALA A 166 -59.01 65.38 29.16
N SER A 167 -59.49 64.31 28.50
CA SER A 167 -60.89 64.14 28.10
C SER A 167 -61.83 64.11 29.30
N ASN A 168 -61.52 63.30 30.33
CA ASN A 168 -62.31 63.20 31.55
C ASN A 168 -62.38 64.52 32.35
N LYS A 169 -61.31 65.33 32.28
CA LYS A 169 -61.22 66.65 32.91
C LYS A 169 -61.80 67.80 32.05
N GLY A 170 -62.31 67.50 30.85
CA GLY A 170 -62.93 68.49 29.95
C GLY A 170 -61.94 69.44 29.25
N THR A 171 -60.66 69.05 29.13
CA THR A 171 -59.58 69.89 28.56
C THR A 171 -59.02 69.30 27.27
N THR A 172 -58.63 70.15 26.31
CA THR A 172 -58.05 69.72 25.04
C THR A 172 -56.58 69.30 25.20
N TYR A 173 -56.29 68.02 24.95
CA TYR A 173 -54.91 67.51 24.93
C TYR A 173 -54.11 68.10 23.74
N LYS A 174 -52.94 68.67 24.02
CA LYS A 174 -52.00 69.17 22.99
C LYS A 174 -50.71 68.33 23.04
N PRO A 175 -50.50 67.38 22.09
CA PRO A 175 -49.31 66.54 22.08
C PRO A 175 -48.03 67.34 21.78
N THR A 176 -46.94 66.98 22.47
CA THR A 176 -45.58 67.51 22.23
C THR A 176 -44.95 66.92 20.96
N GLU A 177 -43.86 67.52 20.45
CA GLU A 177 -43.21 67.09 19.20
C GLU A 177 -42.72 65.62 19.24
N SER A 178 -42.11 65.21 20.37
CA SER A 178 -41.68 63.83 20.60
C SER A 178 -42.86 62.85 20.65
N GLU A 179 -43.96 63.22 21.31
CA GLU A 179 -45.19 62.42 21.37
C GLU A 179 -45.86 62.28 20.00
N ARG A 180 -45.85 63.33 19.16
CA ARG A 180 -46.33 63.24 17.77
C ARG A 180 -45.51 62.26 16.94
N SER A 181 -44.19 62.25 17.13
CA SER A 181 -43.28 61.30 16.44
C SER A 181 -43.47 59.86 16.91
N LEU A 182 -43.80 59.64 18.19
CA LEU A 182 -44.14 58.33 18.73
C LEU A 182 -45.48 57.88 18.16
N MET A 183 -46.49 58.75 18.17
CA MET A 183 -47.81 58.45 17.62
C MET A 183 -47.78 58.18 16.11
N SER A 184 -46.92 58.82 15.31
CA SER A 184 -46.79 58.49 13.89
C SER A 184 -46.17 57.11 13.67
N ARG A 185 -45.16 56.75 14.47
CA ARG A 185 -44.47 55.45 14.43
C ARG A 185 -45.31 54.30 14.96
N THR A 186 -46.09 54.52 16.01
CA THR A 186 -46.93 53.49 16.63
C THR A 186 -48.37 53.46 16.08
N GLY A 187 -48.84 54.54 15.46
CA GLY A 187 -50.22 54.70 14.96
C GLY A 187 -50.39 54.51 13.45
N GLY A 188 -49.34 54.67 12.64
CA GLY A 188 -49.38 54.44 11.19
C GLY A 188 -48.84 53.06 10.82
N LEU A 189 -49.72 52.12 10.42
CA LEU A 189 -49.43 50.88 9.66
C LEU A 189 -48.21 50.01 10.08
N GLY A 190 -47.72 50.11 11.32
CA GLY A 190 -46.53 49.37 11.79
C GLY A 190 -46.80 48.09 12.59
N VAL A 191 -48.06 47.81 12.96
CA VAL A 191 -48.39 46.68 13.86
C VAL A 191 -48.71 45.37 13.11
N THR A 192 -48.86 45.38 11.77
CA THR A 192 -49.23 44.18 11.00
C THR A 192 -48.03 43.35 10.48
N ALA A 193 -46.79 43.82 10.58
CA ALA A 193 -45.64 43.16 9.95
C ALA A 193 -44.94 42.06 10.79
N ARG A 194 -45.49 41.65 11.94
CA ARG A 194 -44.77 40.75 12.89
C ARG A 194 -45.33 39.33 13.03
N ALA A 195 -46.34 38.94 12.27
CA ALA A 195 -46.96 37.61 12.30
C ALA A 195 -46.62 36.69 11.09
N GLY A 196 -45.79 37.12 10.14
CA GLY A 196 -45.69 36.48 8.81
C GLY A 196 -44.38 35.82 8.39
N ILE A 197 -43.41 35.56 9.29
CA ILE A 197 -42.13 34.93 8.91
C ILE A 197 -41.85 33.73 9.81
N LEU A 198 -42.71 32.71 9.70
CA LEU A 198 -42.52 31.36 10.25
C LEU A 198 -43.20 30.35 9.32
N ALA A 199 -42.82 30.32 8.04
CA ALA A 199 -43.14 29.22 7.12
C ALA A 199 -42.15 29.23 5.95
N GLY A 200 -41.20 28.28 5.94
CA GLY A 200 -40.24 28.18 4.84
C GLY A 200 -39.03 27.29 5.08
N SER A 201 -39.15 26.23 5.89
CA SER A 201 -38.20 25.11 5.81
C SER A 201 -38.62 24.23 4.64
N ARG A 202 -37.87 24.26 3.54
CA ARG A 202 -37.76 23.12 2.62
C ARG A 202 -36.31 23.01 2.13
N PHE A 203 -35.68 21.95 2.62
CA PHE A 203 -34.54 21.25 2.08
C PHE A 203 -34.39 21.40 0.55
N VAL A 204 -33.21 21.80 0.10
CA VAL A 204 -32.67 21.33 -1.19
C VAL A 204 -31.35 20.65 -0.88
N THR A 205 -31.39 19.33 -1.05
CA THR A 205 -30.28 18.41 -0.92
C THR A 205 -29.21 18.67 -1.97
N ALA A 206 -27.96 18.59 -1.51
CA ALA A 206 -26.78 18.48 -2.33
C ALA A 206 -26.82 17.20 -3.18
N SER A 207 -26.56 17.33 -4.49
CA SER A 207 -25.87 16.31 -5.29
C SER A 207 -25.68 16.83 -6.71
N LEU A 208 -24.44 17.10 -7.13
CA LEU A 208 -23.99 16.88 -8.51
C LEU A 208 -22.48 17.15 -8.62
N TRP A 209 -21.68 16.20 -8.12
CA TRP A 209 -20.33 15.94 -8.60
C TRP A 209 -20.33 14.54 -9.22
N ARG A 210 -20.37 14.46 -10.55
CA ARG A 210 -19.73 13.39 -11.34
C ARG A 210 -19.84 13.67 -12.83
N THR A 211 -18.71 13.90 -13.49
CA THR A 211 -18.16 12.99 -14.53
C THR A 211 -16.83 13.55 -15.05
N ALA A 212 -15.74 12.90 -14.66
CA ALA A 212 -14.47 12.87 -15.38
C ALA A 212 -14.07 11.40 -15.48
N ALA A 213 -14.06 10.85 -16.70
CA ALA A 213 -13.31 9.67 -17.13
C ALA A 213 -13.54 9.43 -18.64
N ARG A 214 -12.57 9.83 -19.46
CA ARG A 214 -12.16 9.16 -20.70
C ARG A 214 -10.67 9.38 -20.84
#